data_AF-A0A7C7VGR0-F1
#
_entry.id   AF-A0A7C7VGR0-F1
#
_cell.length_a   1.000
_cell.length_b   1.000
_cell.length_c   1.000
_cell.angle_alpha   90.00
_cell.angle_beta   90.00
_cell.angle_gamma   90.00
#
_symmetry.space_group_name_H-M   'P 1'
#
loop_
_entity.id
_entity.type
_entity.pdbx_description
1 polymer ?
#
loop_
_entity_poly.entity_id
_entity_poly.type
_entity_poly.pdbx_seq_one_letter_code
_entity_poly.pdbx_strand_id
1 'polypeptide(L)'
;LIMRGRVLWFAVVLILSPTLAVAGEGERMIKQIELKDEKFVRVKVEFGAGEINLGRTSGELLLDARFENFPEEHRPIVEYAAEKSVGSLRLSMKGEQKDFRWRNLKNKWHVRLTDRIPLALDVDMGANKADLDLTGLRIRELDLDVGASKTRIRFGKPNKEVLKEINIDTGVSKFRAEGLGNANFRHLSFDGGVGSYVLDFRGEVKEKAEVSITMGLGQLTLLIPEGVGTKIDASEVTLTAFSISGFKRYDKVYVNDIYGKTKGELFIKLESGLGAINIETVGNTIPNRENQDGNESEWKEEFWEEGLLQPSIENIRYNRVEGLFLGIGLNSGAAKEKKFGFYGHVGYGFRSDQGRYLLGIRRRWVDDLSLEVGVEGYSLTDTEDRWLLTMGENSLAAFLLKEDFYDFYLRTGGTLYGIWDPVESVRFRIDYRVDDYGSLKKTTNWALFARGKSFRPNPPVKEGTMKGLILSIGIDTRDREDYPKRGWDITFSYEYAGGGLGGDFDFHRLILDARRYQPLSPDENLDFRLRIGQIIRGANGVALPSQKLFDLGGLGSLRGYRFKEFADKDRMVLASLEYRVGDTRSEYTDTWPLKDFKIA
;
A
#
# COMPACT_ATOMS: atom_id res chain seq x y z
N LEU A 1 22.14 21.31 -61.05
CA LEU A 1 20.77 20.93 -60.65
C LEU A 1 20.56 21.46 -59.23
N ILE A 2 19.93 22.64 -59.09
CA ILE A 2 19.80 23.37 -57.81
C ILE A 2 18.32 23.34 -57.43
N MET A 3 17.96 22.59 -56.38
CA MET A 3 16.63 22.68 -55.76
C MET A 3 16.67 23.66 -54.58
N ARG A 4 15.83 24.69 -54.67
CA ARG A 4 15.57 25.70 -53.65
C ARG A 4 14.71 25.12 -52.53
N GLY A 5 15.12 25.34 -51.29
CA GLY A 5 14.30 25.12 -50.11
C GLY A 5 13.17 26.15 -50.00
N ARG A 6 11.99 25.68 -49.57
CA ARG A 6 10.90 26.50 -49.04
C ARG A 6 10.41 25.84 -47.75
N VAL A 7 10.66 26.52 -46.64
CA VAL A 7 10.02 26.28 -45.34
C VAL A 7 8.60 26.82 -45.43
N LEU A 8 7.59 25.96 -45.27
CA LEU A 8 6.19 26.38 -45.12
C LEU A 8 5.78 26.18 -43.66
N TRP A 9 5.49 27.28 -42.99
CA TRP A 9 4.74 27.33 -41.75
C TRP A 9 3.30 26.88 -42.01
N PHE A 10 2.84 25.79 -41.39
CA PHE A 10 1.42 25.48 -41.29
C PHE A 10 0.91 25.93 -39.92
N ALA A 11 0.16 27.03 -39.94
CA ALA A 11 -0.71 27.42 -38.84
C ALA A 11 -1.92 26.47 -38.82
N VAL A 12 -2.05 25.66 -37.77
CA VAL A 12 -3.26 24.90 -37.50
C VAL A 12 -4.24 25.83 -36.79
N VAL A 13 -5.20 26.36 -37.54
CA VAL A 13 -6.40 27.00 -36.99
C VAL A 13 -7.35 25.88 -36.57
N LEU A 14 -7.34 25.56 -35.27
CA LEU A 14 -8.34 24.70 -34.64
C LEU A 14 -9.65 25.51 -34.50
N ILE A 15 -10.60 25.25 -35.39
CA ILE A 15 -11.98 25.69 -35.23
C ILE A 15 -12.57 24.83 -34.10
N LEU A 16 -12.61 25.40 -32.89
CA LEU A 16 -13.39 24.89 -31.77
C LEU A 16 -14.88 25.00 -32.14
N SER A 17 -15.46 23.92 -32.63
CA SER A 17 -16.90 23.70 -32.53
C SER A 17 -17.23 23.46 -31.06
N PRO A 18 -18.09 24.27 -30.40
CA PRO A 18 -18.54 23.99 -29.06
C PRO A 18 -19.57 22.86 -29.14
N THR A 19 -19.11 21.62 -29.13
CA THR A 19 -19.91 20.57 -28.51
C THR A 19 -19.81 20.82 -27.01
N LEU A 20 -20.79 21.55 -26.47
CA LEU A 20 -21.14 21.43 -25.06
C LEU A 20 -21.51 19.96 -24.82
N ALA A 21 -20.51 19.14 -24.54
CA ALA A 21 -20.70 18.00 -23.69
C ALA A 21 -20.95 18.60 -22.30
N VAL A 22 -22.22 18.80 -21.96
CA VAL A 22 -22.64 18.88 -20.57
C VAL A 22 -22.21 17.54 -19.96
N ALA A 23 -21.02 17.50 -19.38
CA ALA A 23 -20.63 16.42 -18.50
C ALA A 23 -21.66 16.46 -17.37
N GLY A 24 -22.55 15.46 -17.34
CA GLY A 24 -23.58 15.38 -16.31
C GLY A 24 -22.92 15.46 -14.95
N GLU A 25 -23.29 16.45 -14.14
CA GLU A 25 -22.96 16.45 -12.72
C GLU A 25 -23.42 15.11 -12.14
N GLY A 26 -22.48 14.29 -11.64
CA GLY A 26 -22.85 13.06 -10.94
C GLY A 26 -23.82 13.39 -9.82
N GLU A 27 -24.80 12.53 -9.58
CA GLU A 27 -25.87 12.86 -8.64
C GLU A 27 -25.32 13.17 -7.24
N ARG A 28 -25.89 14.23 -6.65
CA ARG A 28 -25.56 14.68 -5.30
C ARG A 28 -26.82 14.61 -4.44
N MET A 29 -26.70 14.05 -3.25
CA MET A 29 -27.76 14.03 -2.25
C MET A 29 -27.17 14.48 -0.92
N ILE A 30 -27.80 15.48 -0.30
CA ILE A 30 -27.49 15.90 1.06
C ILE A 30 -28.66 15.50 1.95
N LYS A 31 -28.37 14.87 3.08
CA LYS A 31 -29.36 14.51 4.09
C LYS A 31 -28.88 14.96 5.46
N GLN A 32 -29.67 15.81 6.09
CA GLN A 32 -29.42 16.28 7.45
C GLN A 32 -30.59 15.87 8.35
N ILE A 33 -30.25 15.47 9.57
CA ILE A 33 -31.21 15.10 10.61
C ILE A 33 -30.78 15.83 11.87
N GLU A 34 -31.68 16.63 12.43
CA GLU A 34 -31.46 17.34 13.69
C GLU A 34 -31.53 16.36 14.87
N LEU A 35 -30.67 16.58 15.85
CA LEU A 35 -30.74 15.94 17.14
C LEU A 35 -31.81 16.66 17.97
N LYS A 36 -32.80 15.91 18.46
CA LYS A 36 -33.89 16.41 19.29
C LYS A 36 -33.73 15.86 20.72
N ASP A 37 -34.65 14.99 21.13
CA ASP A 37 -34.73 14.41 22.47
C ASP A 37 -34.10 13.01 22.54
N GLU A 38 -33.41 12.57 21.48
CA GLU A 38 -32.71 11.30 21.47
C GLU A 38 -31.58 11.29 22.50
N LYS A 39 -31.49 10.18 23.23
CA LYS A 39 -30.44 9.93 24.22
C LYS A 39 -29.50 8.82 23.79
N PHE A 40 -29.82 8.12 22.70
CA PHE A 40 -29.05 7.02 22.14
C PHE A 40 -29.47 6.81 20.67
N VAL A 41 -28.53 6.47 19.80
CA VAL A 41 -28.85 6.15 18.39
C VAL A 41 -28.16 4.86 17.98
N ARG A 42 -28.92 3.94 17.36
CA ARG A 42 -28.38 2.82 16.60
C ARG A 42 -28.21 3.26 15.15
N VAL A 43 -27.00 3.13 14.64
CA VAL A 43 -26.64 3.53 13.27
C VAL A 43 -26.24 2.26 12.53
N LYS A 44 -26.99 1.93 11.48
CA LYS A 44 -26.64 0.88 10.54
C LYS A 44 -26.21 1.49 9.20
N VAL A 45 -25.05 1.10 8.70
CA VAL A 45 -24.50 1.56 7.42
C VAL A 45 -24.26 0.35 6.54
N GLU A 46 -24.95 0.26 5.42
CA GLU A 46 -24.79 -0.83 4.44
C GLU A 46 -24.25 -0.25 3.13
N PHE A 47 -22.97 -0.46 2.87
CA PHE A 47 -22.23 0.17 1.78
C PHE A 47 -21.58 -0.87 0.85
N GLY A 48 -22.11 -1.01 -0.36
CA GLY A 48 -21.64 -2.05 -1.30
C GLY A 48 -20.22 -1.81 -1.84
N ALA A 49 -20.00 -0.67 -2.50
CA ALA A 49 -18.70 -0.33 -3.07
C ALA A 49 -18.52 1.17 -3.28
N GLY A 50 -17.25 1.60 -3.25
CA GLY A 50 -16.83 2.99 -3.45
C GLY A 50 -15.92 3.48 -2.32
N GLU A 51 -16.04 4.76 -1.99
CA GLU A 51 -15.32 5.37 -0.86
C GLU A 51 -16.30 5.83 0.21
N ILE A 52 -16.04 5.46 1.46
CA ILE A 52 -16.82 5.93 2.62
C ILE A 52 -15.93 6.61 3.64
N ASN A 53 -16.38 7.76 4.10
CA ASN A 53 -15.75 8.56 5.12
C ASN A 53 -16.75 8.83 6.22
N LEU A 54 -16.49 8.29 7.40
CA LEU A 54 -17.31 8.48 8.58
C LEU A 54 -16.55 9.34 9.58
N GLY A 55 -17.20 10.35 10.12
CA GLY A 55 -16.61 11.14 11.20
C GLY A 55 -17.65 11.85 12.06
N ARG A 56 -17.20 12.80 12.87
CA ARG A 56 -18.09 13.62 13.70
C ARG A 56 -18.67 14.82 12.96
N THR A 57 -19.92 15.16 13.26
CA THR A 57 -20.52 16.46 12.92
C THR A 57 -20.36 17.44 14.08
N SER A 58 -20.59 18.73 13.82
CA SER A 58 -20.60 19.79 14.83
C SER A 58 -21.99 20.41 14.96
N GLY A 59 -22.38 20.79 16.18
CA GLY A 59 -23.61 21.54 16.43
C GLY A 59 -24.79 20.68 16.89
N GLU A 60 -25.96 20.90 16.29
CA GLU A 60 -27.24 20.29 16.69
C GLU A 60 -27.69 19.16 15.76
N LEU A 61 -26.83 18.71 14.84
CA LEU A 61 -27.17 17.63 13.92
C LEU A 61 -26.89 16.25 14.54
N LEU A 62 -27.83 15.33 14.35
CA LEU A 62 -27.67 13.89 14.55
C LEU A 62 -26.88 13.29 13.39
N LEU A 63 -27.22 13.70 12.16
CA LEU A 63 -26.59 13.27 10.91
C LEU A 63 -26.37 14.47 9.98
N ASP A 64 -25.17 14.57 9.40
CA ASP A 64 -24.89 15.31 8.17
C ASP A 64 -24.27 14.34 7.16
N ALA A 65 -25.07 13.91 6.18
CA ALA A 65 -24.64 12.96 5.16
C ALA A 65 -24.63 13.63 3.78
N ARG A 66 -23.54 13.46 3.05
CA ARG A 66 -23.40 13.88 1.65
C ARG A 66 -23.02 12.66 0.83
N PHE A 67 -23.82 12.41 -0.19
CA PHE A 67 -23.63 11.32 -1.12
C PHE A 67 -23.37 11.90 -2.49
N GLU A 68 -22.35 11.37 -3.17
CA GLU A 68 -21.89 11.89 -4.45
C GLU A 68 -21.62 10.73 -5.41
N ASN A 69 -21.88 10.97 -6.70
CA ASN A 69 -21.48 10.09 -7.80
C ASN A 69 -22.01 8.65 -7.67
N PHE A 70 -23.20 8.49 -7.09
CA PHE A 70 -23.90 7.22 -7.04
C PHE A 70 -24.75 7.02 -8.31
N PRO A 71 -24.87 5.79 -8.83
CA PRO A 71 -25.80 5.51 -9.91
C PRO A 71 -27.25 5.45 -9.39
N GLU A 72 -28.23 5.83 -10.21
CA GLU A 72 -29.66 5.79 -9.83
C GLU A 72 -30.13 4.39 -9.41
N GLU A 73 -29.56 3.33 -10.01
CA GLU A 73 -29.85 1.95 -9.60
C GLU A 73 -29.44 1.65 -8.16
N HIS A 74 -28.44 2.39 -7.64
CA HIS A 74 -27.91 2.27 -6.28
C HIS A 74 -27.99 3.56 -5.48
N ARG A 75 -29.05 4.33 -5.72
CA ARG A 75 -29.32 5.57 -4.99
C ARG A 75 -29.28 5.34 -3.47
N PRO A 76 -28.58 6.20 -2.70
CA PRO A 76 -28.56 6.16 -1.25
C PRO A 76 -29.97 6.31 -0.67
N ILE A 77 -30.24 5.53 0.37
CA ILE A 77 -31.47 5.54 1.14
C ILE A 77 -31.08 5.87 2.57
N VAL A 78 -31.71 6.91 3.13
CA VAL A 78 -31.52 7.30 4.53
C VAL A 78 -32.86 7.21 5.24
N GLU A 79 -32.96 6.27 6.16
CA GLU A 79 -34.15 6.02 6.97
C GLU A 79 -33.85 6.38 8.41
N TYR A 80 -34.76 7.13 9.03
CA TYR A 80 -34.64 7.54 10.41
C TYR A 80 -35.98 7.46 11.12
N ALA A 81 -35.98 6.82 12.28
CA ALA A 81 -37.10 6.78 13.20
C ALA A 81 -36.60 6.97 14.63
N ALA A 82 -37.42 7.58 15.47
CA ALA A 82 -37.14 7.73 16.89
C ALA A 82 -38.32 7.23 17.71
N GLU A 83 -38.06 6.33 18.66
CA GLU A 83 -39.05 5.85 19.63
C GLU A 83 -38.47 5.94 21.04
N LYS A 84 -39.23 6.51 21.98
CA LYS A 84 -38.86 6.58 23.41
C LYS A 84 -37.43 7.09 23.65
N SER A 85 -37.03 8.17 22.95
CA SER A 85 -35.68 8.76 22.99
C SER A 85 -34.55 7.87 22.44
N VAL A 86 -34.87 6.81 21.71
CA VAL A 86 -33.89 5.98 20.98
C VAL A 86 -34.09 6.20 19.48
N GLY A 87 -33.05 6.72 18.81
CA GLY A 87 -33.02 6.84 17.36
C GLY A 87 -32.55 5.55 16.69
N SER A 88 -33.13 5.24 15.54
CA SER A 88 -32.69 4.20 14.61
C SER A 88 -32.41 4.87 13.28
N LEU A 89 -31.14 4.92 12.90
CA LEU A 89 -30.65 5.51 11.66
C LEU A 89 -30.09 4.41 10.76
N ARG A 90 -30.63 4.27 9.54
CA ARG A 90 -30.12 3.34 8.54
C ARG A 90 -29.71 4.11 7.29
N LEU A 91 -28.48 3.88 6.83
CA LEU A 91 -27.95 4.35 5.56
C LEU A 91 -27.70 3.12 4.69
N SER A 92 -28.38 3.00 3.56
CA SER A 92 -28.26 1.85 2.64
C SER A 92 -28.29 2.30 1.18
N MET A 93 -28.14 1.36 0.25
CA MET A 93 -28.21 1.60 -1.20
C MET A 93 -29.38 0.80 -1.78
N LYS A 94 -30.03 1.36 -2.82
CA LYS A 94 -31.05 0.64 -3.59
C LYS A 94 -30.43 -0.55 -4.36
N GLY A 95 -31.16 -1.67 -4.47
CA GLY A 95 -30.74 -2.89 -5.21
C GLY A 95 -30.10 -4.00 -4.38
N GLU A 96 -30.01 -5.22 -4.92
CA GLU A 96 -29.37 -6.38 -4.24
C GLU A 96 -27.84 -6.40 -4.44
N GLN A 97 -27.09 -6.82 -3.41
CA GLN A 97 -25.62 -6.92 -3.43
C GLN A 97 -25.06 -7.96 -4.43
N LYS A 98 -25.89 -8.88 -4.97
CA LYS A 98 -25.41 -10.07 -5.71
C LYS A 98 -25.11 -9.85 -7.20
N ASP A 99 -25.63 -8.80 -7.84
CA ASP A 99 -25.45 -8.53 -9.28
C ASP A 99 -24.32 -7.54 -9.61
N PHE A 100 -23.41 -7.33 -8.65
CA PHE A 100 -22.49 -6.20 -8.64
C PHE A 100 -21.30 -6.37 -9.62
N ARG A 101 -21.21 -5.49 -10.63
CA ARG A 101 -20.03 -5.34 -11.51
C ARG A 101 -19.11 -4.26 -10.95
N TRP A 102 -18.10 -4.67 -10.19
CA TRP A 102 -17.13 -3.87 -9.42
C TRP A 102 -16.25 -2.86 -10.20
N ARG A 103 -16.39 -2.74 -11.52
CA ARG A 103 -15.49 -1.90 -12.33
C ARG A 103 -16.05 -0.48 -12.43
N ASN A 104 -15.34 0.49 -11.82
CA ASN A 104 -15.47 1.94 -12.02
C ASN A 104 -16.64 2.67 -11.33
N LEU A 105 -17.14 2.20 -10.19
CA LEU A 105 -18.16 2.95 -9.43
C LEU A 105 -17.50 4.07 -8.61
N LYS A 106 -17.87 5.32 -8.91
CA LYS A 106 -17.39 6.53 -8.24
C LYS A 106 -18.20 6.91 -6.99
N ASN A 107 -19.01 6.01 -6.45
CA ASN A 107 -19.91 6.25 -5.31
C ASN A 107 -19.12 6.69 -4.06
N LYS A 108 -19.42 7.90 -3.54
CA LYS A 108 -18.76 8.46 -2.35
C LYS A 108 -19.77 8.83 -1.28
N TRP A 109 -19.51 8.36 -0.07
CA TRP A 109 -20.33 8.63 1.12
C TRP A 109 -19.50 9.43 2.13
N HIS A 110 -19.95 10.64 2.45
CA HIS A 110 -19.42 11.44 3.55
C HIS A 110 -20.47 11.49 4.65
N VAL A 111 -20.28 10.70 5.70
CA VAL A 111 -21.22 10.52 6.81
C VAL A 111 -20.66 11.18 8.05
N ARG A 112 -21.36 12.15 8.63
CA ARG A 112 -20.96 12.81 9.88
C ARG A 112 -22.03 12.59 10.95
N LEU A 113 -21.63 12.01 12.08
CA LEU A 113 -22.53 11.63 13.19
C LEU A 113 -22.31 12.50 14.43
N THR A 114 -23.33 12.61 15.27
CA THR A 114 -23.27 13.41 16.51
C THR A 114 -22.29 12.87 17.55
N ASP A 115 -21.60 13.77 18.25
CA ASP A 115 -20.73 13.46 19.40
C ASP A 115 -21.39 13.76 20.76
N ARG A 116 -22.67 14.18 20.74
CA ARG A 116 -23.41 14.63 21.93
C ARG A 116 -24.02 13.49 22.73
N ILE A 117 -24.43 12.43 22.05
CA ILE A 117 -25.10 11.27 22.64
C ILE A 117 -24.43 9.96 22.23
N PRO A 118 -24.61 8.87 23.01
CA PRO A 118 -24.01 7.58 22.69
C PRO A 118 -24.56 6.95 21.41
N LEU A 119 -23.69 6.25 20.68
CA LEU A 119 -23.98 5.59 19.42
C LEU A 119 -23.65 4.09 19.49
N ALA A 120 -24.48 3.25 18.88
CA ALA A 120 -24.09 1.90 18.45
C ALA A 120 -23.93 1.92 16.93
N LEU A 121 -22.74 1.56 16.45
CA LEU A 121 -22.39 1.58 15.03
C LEU A 121 -22.29 0.14 14.51
N ASP A 122 -23.06 -0.15 13.48
CA ASP A 122 -23.06 -1.40 12.72
C ASP A 122 -22.79 -0.99 11.25
N VAL A 123 -21.66 -1.44 10.69
CA VAL A 123 -21.19 -1.01 9.37
C VAL A 123 -20.83 -2.24 8.52
N ASP A 124 -21.70 -2.56 7.58
CA ASP A 124 -21.53 -3.61 6.59
C ASP A 124 -20.97 -3.00 5.31
N MET A 125 -19.75 -3.38 4.91
CA MET A 125 -19.09 -2.84 3.74
C MET A 125 -18.53 -3.93 2.81
N GLY A 126 -18.83 -3.83 1.51
CA GLY A 126 -18.34 -4.77 0.49
C GLY A 126 -16.89 -4.51 0.06
N ALA A 127 -16.66 -4.15 -1.21
CA ALA A 127 -15.32 -3.79 -1.70
C ALA A 127 -15.16 -2.27 -1.86
N ASN A 128 -14.32 -1.69 -1.02
CA ASN A 128 -14.30 -0.25 -0.81
C ASN A 128 -12.95 0.27 -0.28
N LYS A 129 -12.85 1.59 -0.20
CA LYS A 129 -11.89 2.29 0.67
C LYS A 129 -12.68 2.97 1.79
N ALA A 130 -12.33 2.71 3.05
CA ALA A 130 -13.02 3.24 4.20
C ALA A 130 -12.08 3.99 5.15
N ASP A 131 -12.46 5.20 5.53
CA ASP A 131 -11.80 5.98 6.60
C ASP A 131 -12.85 6.33 7.67
N LEU A 132 -12.77 5.65 8.81
CA LEU A 132 -13.71 5.77 9.92
C LEU A 132 -13.02 6.49 11.09
N ASP A 133 -13.17 7.82 11.13
CA ASP A 133 -12.65 8.65 12.20
C ASP A 133 -13.66 8.71 13.36
N LEU A 134 -13.48 7.83 14.35
CA LEU A 134 -14.33 7.74 15.53
C LEU A 134 -13.87 8.67 16.65
N THR A 135 -12.92 9.55 16.38
CA THR A 135 -12.33 10.47 17.36
C THR A 135 -13.37 11.42 17.94
N GLY A 136 -13.55 11.35 19.26
CA GLY A 136 -14.46 12.22 20.01
C GLY A 136 -15.94 11.81 19.94
N LEU A 137 -16.30 10.82 19.11
CA LEU A 137 -17.63 10.21 19.16
C LEU A 137 -17.80 9.42 20.47
N ARG A 138 -19.07 9.20 20.85
CA ARG A 138 -19.46 8.48 22.05
C ARG A 138 -19.90 7.06 21.69
N ILE A 139 -18.97 6.18 21.36
CA ILE A 139 -19.29 4.85 20.83
C ILE A 139 -19.51 3.86 21.98
N ARG A 140 -20.62 3.12 21.94
CA ARG A 140 -20.96 2.11 22.95
C ARG A 140 -20.82 0.68 22.42
N GLU A 141 -21.11 0.49 21.14
CA GLU A 141 -21.03 -0.79 20.41
C GLU A 141 -20.47 -0.45 19.02
N LEU A 142 -19.52 -1.25 18.52
CA LEU A 142 -18.93 -1.12 17.19
C LEU A 142 -18.87 -2.49 16.54
N ASP A 143 -19.59 -2.66 15.44
CA ASP A 143 -19.59 -3.87 14.62
C ASP A 143 -19.23 -3.49 13.18
N LEU A 144 -18.22 -4.14 12.62
CA LEU A 144 -17.62 -3.81 11.32
C LEU A 144 -17.39 -5.07 10.49
N ASP A 145 -18.26 -5.30 9.51
CA ASP A 145 -18.11 -6.34 8.51
C ASP A 145 -17.54 -5.76 7.23
N VAL A 146 -16.31 -6.13 6.87
CA VAL A 146 -15.60 -5.52 5.74
C VAL A 146 -15.08 -6.57 4.77
N GLY A 147 -15.56 -6.55 3.53
CA GLY A 147 -15.16 -7.48 2.48
C GLY A 147 -13.72 -7.27 1.96
N ALA A 148 -13.59 -6.73 0.75
CA ALA A 148 -12.30 -6.56 0.07
C ALA A 148 -11.88 -5.08 0.04
N SER A 149 -11.02 -4.65 0.95
CA SER A 149 -10.87 -3.20 1.19
C SER A 149 -9.48 -2.73 1.63
N LYS A 150 -9.30 -1.40 1.57
CA LYS A 150 -8.34 -0.69 2.41
C LYS A 150 -9.12 0.11 3.46
N THR A 151 -8.99 -0.26 4.73
CA THR A 151 -9.79 0.32 5.82
C THR A 151 -8.90 0.89 6.92
N ARG A 152 -9.21 2.11 7.35
CA ARG A 152 -8.59 2.77 8.50
C ARG A 152 -9.67 3.15 9.53
N ILE A 153 -9.39 2.88 10.79
CA ILE A 153 -10.21 3.32 11.93
C ILE A 153 -9.32 4.12 12.88
N ARG A 154 -9.85 5.22 13.45
CA ARG A 154 -9.10 6.05 14.40
C ARG A 154 -9.89 6.37 15.65
N PHE A 155 -9.22 6.23 16.80
CA PHE A 155 -9.63 6.77 18.10
C PHE A 155 -8.55 7.74 18.62
N GLY A 156 -8.55 8.97 18.12
CA GLY A 156 -7.55 9.98 18.50
C GLY A 156 -7.69 10.52 19.92
N LYS A 157 -8.87 10.38 20.54
CA LYS A 157 -9.19 10.86 21.89
C LYS A 157 -9.94 9.79 22.67
N PRO A 158 -9.79 9.73 24.01
CA PRO A 158 -10.52 8.80 24.85
C PRO A 158 -12.04 8.90 24.62
N ASN A 159 -12.63 7.78 24.24
CA ASN A 159 -14.07 7.61 24.15
C ASN A 159 -14.70 7.84 25.54
N LYS A 160 -15.74 8.68 25.57
CA LYS A 160 -16.40 9.08 26.82
C LYS A 160 -17.36 8.01 27.34
N GLU A 161 -17.77 7.09 26.48
CA GLU A 161 -18.61 5.95 26.84
C GLU A 161 -17.77 4.70 27.05
N VAL A 162 -18.29 3.77 27.85
CA VAL A 162 -17.72 2.42 27.90
C VAL A 162 -18.17 1.68 26.66
N LEU A 163 -17.22 1.38 25.77
CA LEU A 163 -17.47 0.61 24.57
C LEU A 163 -17.49 -0.87 24.98
N LYS A 164 -18.65 -1.51 24.90
CA LYS A 164 -18.80 -2.87 25.43
C LYS A 164 -18.06 -3.89 24.59
N GLU A 165 -18.20 -3.77 23.28
CA GLU A 165 -17.78 -4.76 22.31
C GLU A 165 -17.40 -4.08 21.00
N ILE A 166 -16.22 -4.44 20.49
CA ILE A 166 -15.74 -4.12 19.15
C ILE A 166 -15.65 -5.43 18.39
N ASN A 167 -16.47 -5.63 17.37
CA ASN A 167 -16.38 -6.77 16.46
C ASN A 167 -15.92 -6.26 15.10
N ILE A 168 -14.90 -6.92 14.55
CA ILE A 168 -14.29 -6.56 13.27
C ILE A 168 -14.03 -7.84 12.49
N ASP A 169 -14.84 -8.07 11.47
CA ASP A 169 -14.64 -9.16 10.53
C ASP A 169 -14.14 -8.58 9.21
N THR A 170 -13.00 -9.07 8.74
CA THR A 170 -12.44 -8.60 7.48
C THR A 170 -12.03 -9.72 6.54
N GLY A 171 -12.43 -9.61 5.27
CA GLY A 171 -12.12 -10.58 4.22
C GLY A 171 -10.70 -10.42 3.66
N VAL A 172 -10.57 -9.78 2.50
CA VAL A 172 -9.28 -9.58 1.81
C VAL A 172 -8.87 -8.11 1.92
N SER A 173 -7.96 -7.75 2.83
CA SER A 173 -7.80 -6.33 3.16
C SER A 173 -6.41 -5.89 3.61
N LYS A 174 -6.18 -4.58 3.48
CA LYS A 174 -5.20 -3.84 4.28
C LYS A 174 -5.99 -3.07 5.33
N PHE A 175 -5.91 -3.50 6.59
CA PHE A 175 -6.69 -2.94 7.69
C PHE A 175 -5.78 -2.33 8.75
N ARG A 176 -6.13 -1.14 9.23
CA ARG A 176 -5.39 -0.46 10.30
C ARG A 176 -6.37 0.18 11.29
N ALA A 177 -6.27 -0.22 12.56
CA ALA A 177 -6.96 0.44 13.66
C ALA A 177 -5.94 1.20 14.52
N GLU A 178 -6.15 2.50 14.68
CA GLU A 178 -5.25 3.41 15.39
C GLU A 178 -5.84 3.90 16.70
N GLY A 179 -5.04 3.85 17.76
CA GLY A 179 -5.42 4.41 19.05
C GLY A 179 -6.47 3.60 19.81
N LEU A 180 -6.54 2.28 19.62
CA LEU A 180 -7.54 1.41 20.27
C LEU A 180 -7.53 1.56 21.79
N GLY A 181 -6.39 1.94 22.40
CA GLY A 181 -6.32 2.23 23.83
C GLY A 181 -7.28 3.35 24.26
N ASN A 182 -7.58 4.30 23.38
CA ASN A 182 -8.57 5.35 23.61
C ASN A 182 -10.02 4.90 23.45
N ALA A 183 -10.31 3.73 22.88
CA ALA A 183 -11.68 3.31 22.59
C ALA A 183 -12.50 2.99 23.86
N ASN A 184 -11.84 2.85 25.03
CA ASN A 184 -12.46 2.53 26.32
C ASN A 184 -13.30 1.25 26.24
N PHE A 185 -12.74 0.22 25.61
CA PHE A 185 -13.44 -1.02 25.29
C PHE A 185 -13.28 -2.10 26.39
N ARG A 186 -14.23 -3.04 26.48
CA ARG A 186 -14.12 -4.24 27.35
C ARG A 186 -13.75 -5.49 26.57
N HIS A 187 -14.36 -5.69 25.41
CA HIS A 187 -14.12 -6.83 24.54
C HIS A 187 -13.84 -6.34 23.12
N LEU A 188 -12.84 -6.93 22.46
CA LEU A 188 -12.54 -6.72 21.05
C LEU A 188 -12.36 -8.10 20.39
N SER A 189 -13.19 -8.44 19.41
CA SER A 189 -12.98 -9.55 18.49
C SER A 189 -12.50 -9.02 17.14
N PHE A 190 -11.42 -9.59 16.63
CA PHE A 190 -10.91 -9.29 15.30
C PHE A 190 -10.69 -10.58 14.54
N ASP A 191 -11.41 -10.75 13.44
CA ASP A 191 -11.32 -11.91 12.57
C ASP A 191 -10.84 -11.47 11.18
N GLY A 192 -9.54 -11.64 10.95
CA GLY A 192 -8.87 -11.30 9.70
C GLY A 192 -8.74 -12.51 8.77
N GLY A 193 -9.32 -12.43 7.58
CA GLY A 193 -9.19 -13.42 6.51
C GLY A 193 -7.80 -13.47 5.88
N VAL A 194 -7.64 -12.76 4.75
CA VAL A 194 -6.36 -12.68 4.01
C VAL A 194 -5.88 -11.23 3.93
N GLY A 195 -4.71 -10.90 4.47
CA GLY A 195 -4.31 -9.49 4.43
C GLY A 195 -3.13 -9.04 5.28
N SER A 196 -3.06 -7.72 5.46
CA SER A 196 -2.13 -7.04 6.35
C SER A 196 -2.91 -6.22 7.37
N TYR A 197 -2.63 -6.48 8.63
CA TYR A 197 -3.40 -6.00 9.77
C TYR A 197 -2.50 -5.28 10.75
N VAL A 198 -2.84 -4.04 11.10
CA VAL A 198 -2.16 -3.28 12.15
C VAL A 198 -3.17 -2.88 13.21
N LEU A 199 -2.97 -3.39 14.43
CA LEU A 199 -3.77 -3.02 15.59
C LEU A 199 -2.89 -2.26 16.57
N ASP A 200 -3.15 -0.97 16.70
CA ASP A 200 -2.40 -0.06 17.55
C ASP A 200 -3.18 0.24 18.84
N PHE A 201 -2.66 -0.27 19.96
CA PHE A 201 -3.27 -0.15 21.28
C PHE A 201 -2.77 1.07 22.08
N ARG A 202 -1.99 1.97 21.48
CA ARG A 202 -1.62 3.23 22.14
C ARG A 202 -2.85 4.05 22.54
N GLY A 203 -2.70 4.87 23.58
CA GLY A 203 -3.78 5.66 24.17
C GLY A 203 -4.05 5.32 25.63
N GLU A 204 -5.18 5.77 26.15
CA GLU A 204 -5.54 5.64 27.57
C GLU A 204 -6.37 4.39 27.86
N VAL A 205 -5.72 3.23 28.04
CA VAL A 205 -6.40 2.01 28.53
C VAL A 205 -6.80 2.22 30.00
N LYS A 206 -8.10 2.37 30.28
CA LYS A 206 -8.62 2.77 31.61
C LYS A 206 -8.95 1.60 32.53
N GLU A 207 -9.30 0.45 31.95
CA GLU A 207 -9.83 -0.72 32.63
C GLU A 207 -9.26 -1.99 31.99
N LYS A 208 -9.56 -3.17 32.54
CA LYS A 208 -9.18 -4.44 31.94
C LYS A 208 -10.00 -4.70 30.69
N ALA A 209 -9.34 -5.10 29.60
CA ALA A 209 -9.98 -5.46 28.35
C ALA A 209 -9.47 -6.81 27.83
N GLU A 210 -10.37 -7.57 27.22
CA GLU A 210 -10.09 -8.82 26.54
C GLU A 210 -10.10 -8.59 25.03
N VAL A 211 -9.10 -9.14 24.34
CA VAL A 211 -8.90 -9.01 22.90
C VAL A 211 -8.74 -10.42 22.34
N SER A 212 -9.62 -10.83 21.45
CA SER A 212 -9.51 -12.08 20.69
C SER A 212 -9.15 -11.73 19.26
N ILE A 213 -8.08 -12.32 18.74
CA ILE A 213 -7.61 -12.07 17.37
C ILE A 213 -7.43 -13.39 16.66
N THR A 214 -8.20 -13.58 15.60
CA THR A 214 -8.07 -14.71 14.67
C THR A 214 -7.52 -14.18 13.34
N MET A 215 -6.45 -14.79 12.85
CA MET A 215 -5.91 -14.49 11.52
C MET A 215 -5.82 -15.75 10.66
N GLY A 216 -6.49 -15.75 9.51
CA GLY A 216 -6.42 -16.83 8.52
C GLY A 216 -5.06 -16.91 7.84
N LEU A 217 -4.76 -15.98 6.93
CA LEU A 217 -3.50 -15.90 6.18
C LEU A 217 -3.01 -14.46 6.06
N GLY A 218 -1.87 -14.10 6.64
CA GLY A 218 -1.40 -12.72 6.48
C GLY A 218 -0.29 -12.26 7.41
N GLN A 219 -0.19 -10.94 7.54
CA GLN A 219 0.69 -10.30 8.51
C GLN A 219 -0.14 -9.54 9.53
N LEU A 220 0.11 -9.79 10.82
CA LEU A 220 -0.45 -9.04 11.93
C LEU A 220 0.67 -8.31 12.67
N THR A 221 0.53 -6.99 12.82
CA THR A 221 1.37 -6.17 13.68
C THR A 221 0.54 -5.64 14.84
N LEU A 222 0.96 -5.94 16.07
CA LEU A 222 0.38 -5.39 17.28
C LEU A 222 1.34 -4.37 17.88
N LEU A 223 0.87 -3.14 18.08
CA LEU A 223 1.63 -2.10 18.76
C LEU A 223 1.11 -1.98 20.19
N ILE A 224 1.90 -2.42 21.16
CA ILE A 224 1.54 -2.45 22.58
C ILE A 224 2.27 -1.32 23.32
N PRO A 225 1.54 -0.40 23.98
CA PRO A 225 2.19 0.68 24.71
C PRO A 225 2.92 0.18 25.96
N GLU A 226 4.12 0.71 26.20
CA GLU A 226 4.97 0.41 27.37
C GLU A 226 4.27 0.64 28.71
N GLY A 227 3.28 1.53 28.77
CA GLY A 227 2.55 1.89 29.98
C GLY A 227 1.34 1.01 30.32
N VAL A 228 1.05 -0.03 29.53
CA VAL A 228 -0.14 -0.89 29.73
C VAL A 228 0.27 -2.32 30.05
N GLY A 229 -0.16 -2.81 31.21
CA GLY A 229 -0.02 -4.21 31.60
C GLY A 229 -0.65 -5.13 30.57
N THR A 230 0.13 -6.01 29.95
CA THR A 230 -0.35 -6.87 28.86
C THR A 230 0.05 -8.34 29.06
N LYS A 231 -0.92 -9.24 28.91
CA LYS A 231 -0.75 -10.68 28.81
C LYS A 231 -1.26 -11.15 27.46
N ILE A 232 -0.46 -11.95 26.76
CA ILE A 232 -0.77 -12.49 25.44
C ILE A 232 -0.71 -14.02 25.53
N ASP A 233 -1.82 -14.67 25.21
CA ASP A 233 -1.93 -16.12 25.05
C ASP A 233 -1.84 -16.46 23.56
N ALA A 234 -0.73 -17.08 23.15
CA ALA A 234 -0.49 -17.51 21.78
C ALA A 234 -0.54 -19.04 21.66
N SER A 235 -1.32 -19.71 22.52
CA SER A 235 -1.38 -21.17 22.58
C SER A 235 -1.84 -21.83 21.28
N GLU A 236 -2.68 -21.13 20.54
CA GLU A 236 -3.36 -21.56 19.30
C GLU A 236 -2.72 -20.99 18.02
N VAL A 237 -1.59 -20.29 18.15
CA VAL A 237 -0.78 -19.90 17.00
C VAL A 237 -0.06 -21.13 16.43
N THR A 238 -0.31 -21.43 15.15
CA THR A 238 0.31 -22.56 14.44
C THR A 238 0.98 -22.07 13.16
N LEU A 239 2.10 -22.69 12.76
CA LEU A 239 2.76 -22.47 11.45
C LEU A 239 2.99 -20.99 11.03
N THR A 240 3.16 -20.10 12.02
CA THR A 240 3.28 -18.65 11.84
C THR A 240 4.61 -18.15 12.41
N ALA A 241 5.33 -17.32 11.65
CA ALA A 241 6.53 -16.65 12.14
C ALA A 241 6.14 -15.65 13.24
N PHE A 242 6.75 -15.74 14.41
CA PHE A 242 6.33 -15.00 15.59
C PHE A 242 7.51 -14.21 16.19
N SER A 243 7.39 -12.89 16.21
CA SER A 243 8.34 -11.95 16.81
C SER A 243 7.65 -11.15 17.92
N ILE A 244 8.30 -11.03 19.07
CA ILE A 244 7.81 -10.26 20.21
C ILE A 244 8.97 -9.62 20.99
N SER A 245 8.82 -8.35 21.37
CA SER A 245 9.79 -7.60 22.17
C SER A 245 9.17 -7.04 23.44
N GLY A 246 9.90 -7.05 24.56
CA GLY A 246 9.44 -6.47 25.84
C GLY A 246 8.61 -7.39 26.75
N PHE A 247 8.51 -8.68 26.43
CA PHE A 247 7.71 -9.65 27.20
C PHE A 247 8.55 -10.81 27.74
N LYS A 248 8.21 -11.28 28.94
CA LYS A 248 8.69 -12.55 29.50
C LYS A 248 7.80 -13.68 28.99
N ARG A 249 8.43 -14.80 28.61
CA ARG A 249 7.76 -15.97 28.05
C ARG A 249 7.60 -17.07 29.10
N TYR A 250 6.38 -17.60 29.22
CA TYR A 250 6.01 -18.77 30.00
C TYR A 250 5.27 -19.74 29.08
N ASP A 251 6.00 -20.70 28.50
CA ASP A 251 5.51 -21.59 27.44
C ASP A 251 4.98 -20.83 26.20
N LYS A 252 3.67 -20.83 25.95
CA LYS A 252 3.02 -20.07 24.86
C LYS A 252 2.32 -18.79 25.33
N VAL A 253 2.55 -18.41 26.58
CA VAL A 253 1.99 -17.19 27.19
C VAL A 253 3.11 -16.18 27.39
N TYR A 254 2.84 -14.92 27.03
CA TYR A 254 3.78 -13.81 27.11
C TYR A 254 3.22 -12.72 28.02
N VAL A 255 4.03 -12.21 28.94
CA VAL A 255 3.59 -11.23 29.94
C VAL A 255 4.65 -10.15 30.08
N ASN A 256 4.24 -8.87 30.02
CA ASN A 256 5.15 -7.76 30.29
C ASN A 256 5.30 -7.50 31.81
N ASP A 257 6.33 -6.75 32.21
CA ASP A 257 6.69 -6.60 33.63
C ASP A 257 5.67 -5.83 34.49
N ILE A 258 4.73 -5.14 33.84
CA ILE A 258 3.72 -4.30 34.48
C ILE A 258 2.31 -4.91 34.48
N TYR A 259 2.10 -6.08 33.87
CA TYR A 259 0.85 -6.81 33.98
C TYR A 259 0.54 -7.19 35.44
N GLY A 260 -0.70 -7.00 35.88
CA GLY A 260 -1.12 -7.14 37.27
C GLY A 260 -0.84 -5.92 38.15
N LYS A 261 -0.15 -4.89 37.62
CA LYS A 261 0.30 -3.70 38.38
C LYS A 261 -0.34 -2.39 37.90
N THR A 262 -1.08 -2.41 36.80
CA THR A 262 -1.73 -1.23 36.20
C THR A 262 -3.24 -1.33 36.29
N LYS A 263 -3.93 -0.19 36.30
CA LYS A 263 -5.41 -0.16 36.30
C LYS A 263 -5.97 -0.64 34.96
N GLY A 264 -5.42 -0.11 33.86
CA GLY A 264 -5.70 -0.59 32.51
C GLY A 264 -4.82 -1.79 32.18
N GLU A 265 -5.43 -2.85 31.68
CA GLU A 265 -4.72 -4.07 31.30
C GLU A 265 -5.32 -4.67 30.03
N LEU A 266 -4.48 -5.30 29.21
CA LEU A 266 -4.89 -6.06 28.04
C LEU A 266 -4.64 -7.54 28.27
N PHE A 267 -5.67 -8.35 28.03
CA PHE A 267 -5.52 -9.78 27.86
C PHE A 267 -5.83 -10.13 26.41
N ILE A 268 -4.83 -10.60 25.68
CA ILE A 268 -4.91 -10.86 24.24
C ILE A 268 -4.83 -12.36 23.99
N LYS A 269 -5.82 -12.96 23.33
CA LYS A 269 -5.78 -14.32 22.79
C LYS A 269 -5.49 -14.24 21.29
N LEU A 270 -4.49 -15.00 20.84
CA LEU A 270 -4.07 -15.02 19.45
C LEU A 270 -4.26 -16.42 18.85
N GLU A 271 -5.04 -16.45 17.78
CA GLU A 271 -5.24 -17.61 16.91
C GLU A 271 -4.73 -17.26 15.51
N SER A 272 -3.95 -18.15 14.91
CA SER A 272 -3.42 -17.91 13.57
C SER A 272 -3.28 -19.19 12.77
N GLY A 273 -3.74 -19.13 11.53
CA GLY A 273 -3.56 -20.17 10.52
C GLY A 273 -2.15 -20.19 9.94
N LEU A 274 -1.82 -19.25 9.04
CA LEU A 274 -0.51 -19.14 8.39
C LEU A 274 -0.10 -17.67 8.25
N GLY A 275 1.16 -17.32 8.50
CA GLY A 275 1.60 -15.94 8.29
C GLY A 275 2.76 -15.47 9.17
N ALA A 276 2.73 -14.18 9.49
CA ALA A 276 3.65 -13.55 10.42
C ALA A 276 2.90 -12.71 11.46
N ILE A 277 3.30 -12.84 12.73
CA ILE A 277 2.84 -12.00 13.84
C ILE A 277 4.06 -11.26 14.38
N ASN A 278 3.99 -9.93 14.37
CA ASN A 278 4.98 -9.06 14.96
C ASN A 278 4.34 -8.25 16.09
N ILE A 279 4.87 -8.38 17.29
CA ILE A 279 4.39 -7.67 18.48
C ILE A 279 5.50 -6.73 18.95
N GLU A 280 5.23 -5.45 18.87
CA GLU A 280 6.19 -4.40 19.22
C GLU A 280 5.74 -3.67 20.47
N THR A 281 6.65 -3.56 21.43
CA THR A 281 6.49 -2.62 22.54
C THR A 281 6.85 -1.21 22.03
N VAL A 282 5.92 -0.26 22.19
CA VAL A 282 6.04 1.12 21.68
C VAL A 282 5.79 2.16 22.77
N GLY A 283 6.26 3.39 22.57
CA GLY A 283 5.90 4.52 23.43
C GLY A 283 4.38 4.80 23.43
N ASN A 284 3.86 5.43 24.49
CA ASN A 284 2.42 5.60 24.67
C ASN A 284 1.79 6.71 23.79
N THR A 285 2.61 7.52 23.13
CA THR A 285 2.14 8.60 22.26
C THR A 285 1.62 8.04 20.95
N ILE A 286 0.32 8.23 20.69
CA ILE A 286 -0.23 8.06 19.34
C ILE A 286 0.41 9.18 18.49
N PRO A 287 1.14 8.84 17.41
CA PRO A 287 1.73 9.85 16.54
C PRO A 287 0.59 10.77 16.08
N ASN A 288 0.73 12.07 16.32
CA ASN A 288 -0.29 13.03 15.92
C ASN A 288 -0.30 13.15 14.40
N ARG A 289 -1.00 12.22 13.75
CA ARG A 289 -1.27 12.21 12.31
C ARG A 289 -2.61 12.88 12.01
N GLU A 290 -3.15 13.74 12.91
CA GLU A 290 -4.41 14.48 12.66
C GLU A 290 -4.28 15.57 11.58
N ASN A 291 -3.07 15.87 11.11
CA ASN A 291 -2.80 16.73 9.93
C ASN A 291 -1.79 16.09 8.97
N GLN A 292 -1.85 14.77 8.82
CA GLN A 292 -1.02 14.07 7.85
C GLN A 292 -1.89 13.22 6.91
N ASP A 293 -2.30 13.82 5.78
CA ASP A 293 -1.81 13.25 4.51
C ASP A 293 -0.33 12.98 4.77
N GLY A 294 0.06 11.69 4.78
CA GLY A 294 1.29 11.18 5.43
C GLY A 294 2.44 12.19 5.41
N ASN A 295 3.11 12.40 6.55
CA ASN A 295 4.28 13.28 6.63
C ASN A 295 5.09 13.11 5.35
N GLU A 296 5.22 14.17 4.53
CA GLU A 296 5.88 14.04 3.22
C GLU A 296 7.24 13.34 3.36
N SER A 297 7.91 13.54 4.49
CA SER A 297 9.17 12.90 4.86
C SER A 297 9.07 11.40 5.22
N GLU A 298 8.02 10.94 5.93
CA GLU A 298 7.92 9.53 6.37
C GLU A 298 7.58 8.59 5.20
N TRP A 299 6.63 8.94 4.33
CA TRP A 299 6.32 8.08 3.19
C TRP A 299 7.35 8.24 2.06
N LYS A 300 8.04 9.38 1.93
CA LYS A 300 9.18 9.47 1.01
C LYS A 300 10.32 8.57 1.48
N GLU A 301 10.59 8.49 2.79
CA GLU A 301 11.56 7.52 3.33
C GLU A 301 11.13 6.06 3.05
N GLU A 302 9.85 5.69 3.27
CA GLU A 302 9.31 4.37 2.89
C GLU A 302 9.36 4.13 1.37
N PHE A 303 9.00 5.12 0.54
CA PHE A 303 9.10 5.07 -0.93
C PHE A 303 10.54 4.84 -1.39
N TRP A 304 11.52 5.45 -0.72
CA TRP A 304 12.92 5.26 -1.09
C TRP A 304 13.53 3.95 -0.56
N GLU A 305 13.00 3.37 0.51
CA GLU A 305 13.39 2.04 1.01
C GLU A 305 12.65 0.90 0.28
N GLU A 306 11.40 1.09 -0.16
CA GLU A 306 10.57 0.09 -0.86
C GLU A 306 10.55 0.24 -2.40
N GLY A 307 10.92 1.40 -2.95
CA GLY A 307 10.79 1.75 -4.36
C GLY A 307 12.08 1.65 -5.16
N LEU A 308 12.04 0.86 -6.27
CA LEU A 308 12.92 0.79 -7.46
C LEU A 308 14.46 0.72 -7.30
N LEU A 309 15.01 1.08 -6.15
CA LEU A 309 16.44 1.27 -5.89
C LEU A 309 17.00 0.22 -4.93
N GLN A 310 16.14 -0.45 -4.13
CA GLN A 310 16.48 -1.64 -3.35
C GLN A 310 15.65 -2.83 -3.83
N PRO A 311 16.17 -4.08 -3.75
CA PRO A 311 15.32 -5.25 -3.93
C PRO A 311 14.30 -5.27 -2.79
N SER A 312 13.02 -5.02 -3.08
CA SER A 312 11.96 -5.32 -2.13
C SER A 312 11.88 -6.84 -1.97
N ILE A 313 12.22 -7.32 -0.78
CA ILE A 313 12.16 -8.75 -0.45
C ILE A 313 11.03 -8.96 0.53
N GLU A 314 9.91 -9.44 -0.01
CA GLU A 314 8.77 -9.82 0.81
C GLU A 314 9.08 -11.11 1.56
N ASN A 315 8.87 -11.06 2.89
CA ASN A 315 9.01 -12.21 3.79
C ASN A 315 8.06 -13.35 3.41
N ILE A 316 6.90 -13.05 2.85
CA ILE A 316 5.94 -14.06 2.40
C ILE A 316 5.55 -13.69 0.97
N ARG A 317 5.72 -14.63 0.05
CA ARG A 317 5.28 -14.48 -1.33
C ARG A 317 4.89 -15.81 -1.92
N TYR A 318 4.13 -15.79 -3.01
CA TYR A 318 3.78 -16.98 -3.76
C TYR A 318 3.98 -16.74 -5.24
N ASN A 319 4.74 -17.60 -5.91
CA ASN A 319 4.91 -17.49 -7.36
C ASN A 319 5.15 -18.87 -8.00
N ARG A 320 5.16 -18.92 -9.33
CA ARG A 320 5.26 -20.19 -10.06
C ARG A 320 6.64 -20.87 -9.99
N VAL A 321 7.68 -20.16 -9.57
CA VAL A 321 9.07 -20.68 -9.52
C VAL A 321 9.47 -21.14 -8.12
N GLU A 322 8.99 -20.49 -7.05
CA GLU A 322 9.28 -20.83 -5.64
C GLU A 322 8.13 -21.60 -4.97
N GLY A 323 6.91 -21.48 -5.49
CA GLY A 323 5.71 -21.85 -4.74
C GLY A 323 5.48 -20.88 -3.59
N LEU A 324 5.06 -21.40 -2.44
CA LEU A 324 5.07 -20.61 -1.20
C LEU A 324 6.52 -20.35 -0.81
N PHE A 325 6.84 -19.09 -0.56
CA PHE A 325 8.10 -18.66 0.01
C PHE A 325 7.84 -18.07 1.39
N LEU A 326 8.59 -18.51 2.39
CA LEU A 326 8.57 -17.94 3.74
C LEU A 326 9.97 -17.49 4.13
N GLY A 327 10.07 -16.30 4.68
CA GLY A 327 11.31 -15.66 5.07
C GLY A 327 11.14 -14.80 6.31
N ILE A 328 12.29 -14.43 6.87
CA ILE A 328 12.43 -13.60 8.06
C ILE A 328 13.38 -12.47 7.68
N GLY A 329 12.88 -11.24 7.84
CA GLY A 329 13.64 -10.02 7.69
C GLY A 329 14.17 -9.53 9.03
N LEU A 330 15.37 -8.98 9.01
CA LEU A 330 15.98 -8.25 10.11
C LEU A 330 16.34 -6.87 9.58
N ASN A 331 15.94 -5.82 10.29
CA ASN A 331 16.42 -4.47 10.04
C ASN A 331 16.78 -3.88 11.41
N SER A 332 18.07 -3.73 11.69
CA SER A 332 18.48 -3.00 12.88
C SER A 332 18.18 -1.53 12.60
N GLY A 333 17.02 -1.05 13.07
CA GLY A 333 16.35 0.15 12.61
C GLY A 333 17.26 1.33 12.26
N ALA A 334 16.93 1.99 11.15
CA ALA A 334 17.46 3.28 10.71
C ALA A 334 17.06 4.42 11.69
N ALA A 335 17.37 4.28 12.98
CA ALA A 335 17.30 5.43 13.86
C ALA A 335 18.27 6.47 13.29
N LYS A 336 17.79 7.71 13.02
CA LYS A 336 18.60 8.84 12.53
C LYS A 336 19.93 9.02 13.30
N GLU A 337 20.01 8.52 14.53
CA GLU A 337 21.19 8.60 15.40
C GLU A 337 22.24 7.48 15.20
N LYS A 338 21.91 6.37 14.53
CA LYS A 338 22.83 5.24 14.35
C LYS A 338 23.60 5.36 13.04
N LYS A 339 24.90 5.66 13.15
CA LYS A 339 25.84 5.74 12.01
C LYS A 339 26.06 4.41 11.28
N PHE A 340 25.65 3.28 11.86
CA PHE A 340 25.86 1.94 11.30
C PHE A 340 24.59 1.11 11.45
N GLY A 341 24.21 0.39 10.40
CA GLY A 341 23.04 -0.48 10.36
C GLY A 341 23.35 -1.79 9.66
N PHE A 342 22.75 -2.87 10.17
CA PHE A 342 22.67 -4.15 9.51
C PHE A 342 21.22 -4.42 9.11
N TYR A 343 21.04 -4.97 7.93
CA TYR A 343 19.75 -5.41 7.45
C TYR A 343 19.93 -6.72 6.70
N GLY A 344 18.85 -7.47 6.57
CA GLY A 344 18.88 -8.67 5.80
C GLY A 344 17.57 -9.41 5.83
N HIS A 345 17.52 -10.42 5.00
CA HIS A 345 16.38 -11.27 4.82
C HIS A 345 16.92 -12.67 4.52
N VAL A 346 16.33 -13.69 5.14
CA VAL A 346 16.59 -15.11 4.83
C VAL A 346 15.26 -15.82 4.66
N GLY A 347 15.12 -16.70 3.68
CA GLY A 347 13.89 -17.46 3.51
C GLY A 347 14.03 -18.66 2.59
N TYR A 348 12.94 -19.39 2.43
CA TYR A 348 12.89 -20.69 1.77
C TYR A 348 11.68 -20.80 0.84
N GLY A 349 11.92 -21.20 -0.41
CA GLY A 349 10.88 -21.55 -1.38
C GLY A 349 10.56 -23.04 -1.32
N PHE A 350 9.34 -23.40 -0.92
CA PHE A 350 8.96 -24.79 -0.63
C PHE A 350 8.75 -25.65 -1.87
N ARG A 351 8.47 -25.05 -3.04
CA ARG A 351 8.36 -25.81 -4.31
C ARG A 351 9.64 -25.83 -5.11
N SER A 352 10.47 -24.79 -4.97
CA SER A 352 11.82 -24.80 -5.53
C SER A 352 12.80 -25.65 -4.74
N ASP A 353 12.54 -25.88 -3.44
CA ASP A 353 13.47 -26.53 -2.51
C ASP A 353 14.80 -25.75 -2.42
N GLN A 354 14.68 -24.43 -2.24
CA GLN A 354 15.82 -23.51 -2.32
C GLN A 354 15.72 -22.40 -1.28
N GLY A 355 16.83 -22.15 -0.58
CA GLY A 355 17.02 -20.97 0.25
C GLY A 355 17.34 -19.73 -0.57
N ARG A 356 16.88 -18.57 -0.10
CA ARG A 356 17.21 -17.24 -0.64
C ARG A 356 17.58 -16.31 0.50
N TYR A 357 18.50 -15.40 0.25
CA TYR A 357 18.93 -14.44 1.25
C TYR A 357 19.38 -13.12 0.64
N LEU A 358 19.35 -12.08 1.45
CA LEU A 358 20.06 -10.82 1.26
C LEU A 358 20.60 -10.42 2.61
N LEU A 359 21.88 -10.13 2.71
CA LEU A 359 22.48 -9.59 3.93
C LEU A 359 23.23 -8.31 3.56
N GLY A 360 23.01 -7.26 4.32
CA GLY A 360 23.51 -5.92 4.02
C GLY A 360 24.02 -5.21 5.26
N ILE A 361 25.08 -4.43 5.06
CA ILE A 361 25.63 -3.52 6.06
C ILE A 361 25.67 -2.13 5.43
N ARG A 362 25.21 -1.12 6.17
CA ARG A 362 25.22 0.27 5.75
C ARG A 362 25.86 1.17 6.80
N ARG A 363 26.48 2.24 6.34
CA ARG A 363 27.07 3.30 7.17
C ARG A 363 26.66 4.67 6.64
N ARG A 364 26.11 5.50 7.52
CA ARG A 364 25.79 6.91 7.23
C ARG A 364 26.95 7.81 7.66
N TRP A 365 27.36 8.72 6.78
CA TRP A 365 28.46 9.66 7.00
C TRP A 365 27.91 11.09 7.03
N VAL A 366 27.94 11.69 8.24
CA VAL A 366 27.62 13.09 8.56
C VAL A 366 26.14 13.45 8.41
N ASP A 367 25.54 13.96 9.48
CA ASP A 367 24.10 14.20 9.59
C ASP A 367 23.58 15.30 8.64
N ASP A 368 24.46 16.21 8.18
CA ASP A 368 24.10 17.32 7.27
C ASP A 368 24.20 16.96 5.77
N LEU A 369 24.97 15.91 5.40
CA LEU A 369 25.24 15.59 3.99
C LEU A 369 24.35 14.45 3.45
N SER A 370 23.62 13.75 4.34
CA SER A 370 22.75 12.61 4.00
C SER A 370 23.39 11.58 3.06
N LEU A 371 24.66 11.24 3.31
CA LEU A 371 25.41 10.25 2.53
C LEU A 371 25.39 8.89 3.24
N GLU A 372 25.01 7.84 2.53
CA GLU A 372 25.08 6.45 2.97
C GLU A 372 25.95 5.64 2.02
N VAL A 373 26.76 4.73 2.58
CA VAL A 373 27.48 3.71 1.82
C VAL A 373 27.14 2.35 2.41
N GLY A 374 26.84 1.38 1.57
CA GLY A 374 26.55 0.03 2.01
C GLY A 374 27.08 -1.05 1.08
N VAL A 375 27.13 -2.26 1.63
CA VAL A 375 27.51 -3.47 0.92
C VAL A 375 26.46 -4.55 1.17
N GLU A 376 26.11 -5.27 0.12
CA GLU A 376 25.13 -6.35 0.14
C GLU A 376 25.74 -7.62 -0.46
N GLY A 377 25.33 -8.77 0.07
CA GLY A 377 25.53 -10.09 -0.53
C GLY A 377 24.22 -10.86 -0.55
N TYR A 378 23.90 -11.51 -1.67
CA TYR A 378 22.57 -12.09 -1.86
C TYR A 378 22.50 -13.30 -2.80
N SER A 379 21.42 -14.05 -2.63
CA SER A 379 20.89 -15.05 -3.55
C SER A 379 19.38 -14.83 -3.65
N LEU A 380 18.93 -14.33 -4.81
CA LEU A 380 17.57 -13.82 -5.01
C LEU A 380 16.85 -14.57 -6.14
N THR A 381 15.55 -14.73 -5.95
CA THR A 381 14.60 -14.92 -7.05
C THR A 381 14.14 -13.53 -7.48
N ASP A 382 14.73 -13.02 -8.55
CA ASP A 382 14.64 -11.62 -8.95
C ASP A 382 13.88 -11.44 -10.28
N THR A 383 13.47 -10.22 -10.61
CA THR A 383 12.70 -9.89 -11.81
C THR A 383 12.82 -8.42 -12.21
N GLU A 384 12.76 -8.14 -13.51
CA GLU A 384 12.65 -6.78 -14.06
C GLU A 384 11.20 -6.30 -14.14
N ASP A 385 10.20 -7.14 -13.82
CA ASP A 385 8.78 -6.86 -14.04
C ASP A 385 8.08 -6.11 -12.88
N ARG A 386 8.81 -5.70 -11.84
CA ARG A 386 8.26 -4.99 -10.66
C ARG A 386 7.57 -3.66 -10.97
N TRP A 387 7.80 -3.10 -12.16
CA TRP A 387 7.13 -1.86 -12.59
C TRP A 387 5.71 -2.11 -13.13
N LEU A 388 5.32 -3.38 -13.36
CA LEU A 388 4.00 -3.78 -13.83
C LEU A 388 3.00 -3.85 -12.66
N LEU A 389 3.37 -4.60 -11.62
CA LEU A 389 2.58 -4.86 -10.40
C LEU A 389 3.54 -4.87 -9.22
N THR A 390 3.04 -4.77 -8.00
CA THR A 390 3.86 -5.06 -6.81
C THR A 390 4.03 -6.56 -6.62
N MET A 391 5.06 -6.99 -5.86
CA MET A 391 5.29 -8.43 -5.60
C MET A 391 4.12 -9.05 -4.82
N GLY A 392 3.52 -8.32 -3.87
CA GLY A 392 2.36 -8.76 -3.13
C GLY A 392 1.13 -8.94 -4.01
N GLU A 393 0.82 -7.97 -4.88
CA GLU A 393 -0.27 -8.09 -5.85
C GLU A 393 -0.05 -9.28 -6.81
N ASN A 394 1.17 -9.44 -7.33
CA ASN A 394 1.52 -10.58 -8.18
C ASN A 394 1.38 -11.91 -7.41
N SER A 395 1.78 -11.95 -6.15
CA SER A 395 1.69 -13.14 -5.31
C SER A 395 0.25 -13.56 -5.04
N LEU A 396 -0.62 -12.60 -4.75
CA LEU A 396 -2.05 -12.84 -4.56
C LEU A 396 -2.71 -13.31 -5.86
N ALA A 397 -2.39 -12.66 -6.99
CA ALA A 397 -2.88 -13.10 -8.30
C ALA A 397 -2.43 -14.53 -8.63
N ALA A 398 -1.17 -14.87 -8.33
CA ALA A 398 -0.63 -16.20 -8.56
C ALA A 398 -1.30 -17.24 -7.65
N PHE A 399 -1.40 -16.95 -6.36
CA PHE A 399 -1.95 -17.84 -5.35
C PHE A 399 -3.45 -18.09 -5.55
N LEU A 400 -4.25 -17.05 -5.81
CA LEU A 400 -5.71 -17.15 -5.89
C LEU A 400 -6.18 -17.51 -7.30
N LEU A 401 -5.67 -16.80 -8.30
CA LEU A 401 -6.21 -16.78 -9.66
C LEU A 401 -5.36 -17.55 -10.67
N LYS A 402 -4.19 -18.07 -10.24
CA LYS A 402 -3.20 -18.72 -11.10
C LYS A 402 -2.69 -17.79 -12.22
N GLU A 403 -2.61 -16.49 -11.94
CA GLU A 403 -2.05 -15.48 -12.84
C GLU A 403 -0.76 -14.94 -12.22
N ASP A 404 0.37 -15.22 -12.87
CA ASP A 404 1.69 -14.78 -12.41
C ASP A 404 2.36 -14.00 -13.54
N PHE A 405 2.50 -12.70 -13.35
CA PHE A 405 2.90 -11.74 -14.38
C PHE A 405 4.42 -11.53 -14.41
N TYR A 406 5.19 -12.02 -13.45
CA TYR A 406 6.64 -11.77 -13.39
C TYR A 406 7.48 -12.82 -14.11
N ASP A 407 8.49 -12.42 -14.87
CA ASP A 407 9.56 -13.29 -15.34
C ASP A 407 10.71 -13.32 -14.34
N PHE A 408 10.92 -14.49 -13.74
CA PHE A 408 11.87 -14.65 -12.65
C PHE A 408 13.20 -15.22 -13.13
N TYR A 409 14.28 -14.79 -12.49
CA TYR A 409 15.61 -15.36 -12.68
C TYR A 409 16.37 -15.45 -11.36
N LEU A 410 17.36 -16.33 -11.31
CA LEU A 410 18.28 -16.41 -10.18
C LEU A 410 19.31 -15.29 -10.33
N ARG A 411 19.51 -14.51 -9.26
CA ARG A 411 20.58 -13.52 -9.17
C ARG A 411 21.37 -13.77 -7.89
N THR A 412 22.61 -14.19 -8.01
CA THR A 412 23.53 -14.40 -6.88
C THR A 412 24.72 -13.48 -7.02
N GLY A 413 25.09 -12.76 -5.96
CA GLY A 413 26.13 -11.77 -6.11
C GLY A 413 26.29 -10.86 -4.92
N GLY A 414 26.91 -9.72 -5.20
CA GLY A 414 27.10 -8.66 -4.22
C GLY A 414 27.03 -7.28 -4.85
N THR A 415 26.74 -6.30 -4.02
CA THR A 415 26.61 -4.90 -4.44
C THR A 415 27.31 -4.00 -3.44
N LEU A 416 28.19 -3.13 -3.95
CA LEU A 416 28.67 -1.97 -3.22
C LEU A 416 27.84 -0.78 -3.71
N TYR A 417 27.23 -0.03 -2.81
CA TYR A 417 26.40 1.10 -3.19
C TYR A 417 26.67 2.35 -2.36
N GLY A 418 26.35 3.50 -2.95
CA GLY A 418 26.30 4.80 -2.29
C GLY A 418 24.96 5.47 -2.56
N ILE A 419 24.36 6.06 -1.52
CA ILE A 419 23.13 6.85 -1.60
C ILE A 419 23.44 8.26 -1.12
N TRP A 420 22.93 9.25 -1.85
CA TRP A 420 23.02 10.65 -1.47
C TRP A 420 21.64 11.31 -1.62
N ASP A 421 21.12 11.81 -0.49
CA ASP A 421 19.83 12.49 -0.41
C ASP A 421 20.06 13.99 -0.12
N PRO A 422 20.43 14.81 -1.12
CA PRO A 422 20.74 16.23 -0.91
C PRO A 422 19.55 17.04 -0.40
N VAL A 423 18.32 16.58 -0.71
CA VAL A 423 17.05 17.14 -0.26
C VAL A 423 16.03 16.01 -0.16
N GLU A 424 14.93 16.20 0.58
CA GLU A 424 13.91 15.16 0.81
C GLU A 424 13.25 14.63 -0.49
N SER A 425 13.20 15.46 -1.53
CA SER A 425 12.55 15.14 -2.80
C SER A 425 13.48 14.51 -3.84
N VAL A 426 14.79 14.39 -3.57
CA VAL A 426 15.78 13.90 -4.55
C VAL A 426 16.70 12.87 -3.91
N ARG A 427 16.79 11.70 -4.54
CA ARG A 427 17.72 10.62 -4.18
C ARG A 427 18.64 10.28 -5.34
N PHE A 428 19.93 10.25 -5.07
CA PHE A 428 20.93 9.67 -5.95
C PHE A 428 21.37 8.32 -5.39
N ARG A 429 21.49 7.30 -6.24
CA ARG A 429 22.09 6.01 -5.90
C ARG A 429 23.09 5.60 -6.97
N ILE A 430 24.23 5.10 -6.55
CA ILE A 430 25.20 4.45 -7.42
C ILE A 430 25.45 3.03 -6.89
N ASP A 431 25.35 2.03 -7.76
CA ASP A 431 25.64 0.63 -7.44
C ASP A 431 26.80 0.13 -8.32
N TYR A 432 27.78 -0.52 -7.70
CA TYR A 432 28.68 -1.44 -8.38
C TYR A 432 28.25 -2.88 -8.03
N ARG A 433 27.78 -3.62 -9.04
CA ARG A 433 27.23 -4.97 -8.89
C ARG A 433 28.10 -6.01 -9.57
N VAL A 434 28.24 -7.16 -8.92
CA VAL A 434 28.83 -8.37 -9.49
C VAL A 434 27.85 -9.50 -9.26
N ASP A 435 27.19 -9.93 -10.33
CA ASP A 435 26.04 -10.82 -10.30
C ASP A 435 26.23 -12.01 -11.23
N ASP A 436 26.02 -13.21 -10.74
CA ASP A 436 25.81 -14.41 -11.55
C ASP A 436 24.31 -14.61 -11.81
N TYR A 437 23.95 -14.72 -13.09
CA TYR A 437 22.57 -14.94 -13.54
C TYR A 437 22.33 -16.41 -13.89
N GLY A 438 21.20 -16.95 -13.44
CA GLY A 438 20.76 -18.31 -13.73
C GLY A 438 19.28 -18.39 -14.08
N SER A 439 18.90 -19.38 -14.89
CA SER A 439 17.50 -19.62 -15.24
C SER A 439 16.74 -20.32 -14.12
N LEU A 440 15.52 -19.85 -13.84
CA LEU A 440 14.58 -20.53 -12.94
C LEU A 440 13.49 -21.22 -13.76
N LYS A 441 13.09 -22.41 -13.35
CA LYS A 441 12.01 -23.17 -13.99
C LYS A 441 10.73 -23.04 -13.18
N LYS A 442 9.58 -23.18 -13.85
CA LYS A 442 8.28 -23.34 -13.17
C LYS A 442 8.31 -24.63 -12.34
N THR A 443 8.06 -24.53 -11.03
CA THR A 443 8.10 -25.66 -10.08
C THR A 443 6.71 -26.05 -9.57
N THR A 444 5.72 -25.17 -9.71
CA THR A 444 4.33 -25.41 -9.30
C THR A 444 3.34 -25.01 -10.38
N ASN A 445 2.17 -25.65 -10.38
CA ASN A 445 1.00 -25.26 -11.19
C ASN A 445 -0.26 -25.10 -10.33
N TRP A 446 -0.09 -24.95 -9.03
CA TRP A 446 -1.17 -24.89 -8.04
C TRP A 446 -1.64 -23.44 -7.82
N ALA A 447 -2.94 -23.28 -7.60
CA ALA A 447 -3.59 -22.05 -7.12
C ALA A 447 -4.91 -22.45 -6.42
N LEU A 448 -5.44 -21.57 -5.56
CA LEU A 448 -6.58 -21.86 -4.71
C LEU A 448 -7.88 -22.05 -5.50
N PHE A 449 -8.26 -21.09 -6.34
CA PHE A 449 -9.56 -21.09 -7.02
C PHE A 449 -9.48 -21.51 -8.49
N ALA A 450 -8.40 -21.18 -9.19
CA ALA A 450 -8.29 -21.39 -10.64
C ALA A 450 -7.73 -22.78 -11.03
N ARG A 451 -8.33 -23.87 -10.54
CA ARG A 451 -7.83 -25.25 -10.75
C ARG A 451 -7.68 -25.62 -12.24
N GLY A 452 -8.57 -25.15 -13.11
CA GLY A 452 -8.56 -25.44 -14.55
C GLY A 452 -7.57 -24.64 -15.40
N LYS A 453 -6.88 -23.65 -14.82
CA LYS A 453 -5.83 -22.88 -15.51
C LYS A 453 -4.45 -23.52 -15.33
N SER A 454 -3.49 -23.11 -16.15
CA SER A 454 -2.07 -23.41 -15.93
C SER A 454 -1.24 -22.13 -15.97
N PHE A 455 -0.26 -22.04 -15.08
CA PHE A 455 0.73 -20.97 -15.17
C PHE A 455 1.50 -21.07 -16.47
N ARG A 456 1.81 -19.91 -17.04
CA ARG A 456 2.76 -19.76 -18.14
C ARG A 456 4.14 -20.34 -17.78
N PRO A 457 4.93 -20.80 -18.77
CA PRO A 457 6.33 -21.13 -18.55
C PRO A 457 7.10 -19.92 -17.98
N ASN A 458 8.16 -20.19 -17.23
CA ASN A 458 9.14 -19.15 -16.89
C ASN A 458 10.23 -19.13 -17.96
N PRO A 459 10.48 -18.00 -18.65
CA PRO A 459 11.45 -17.94 -19.73
C PRO A 459 12.88 -18.12 -19.19
N PRO A 460 13.76 -18.80 -19.94
CA PRO A 460 15.17 -18.87 -19.59
C PRO A 460 15.84 -17.51 -19.80
N VAL A 461 16.92 -17.28 -19.07
CA VAL A 461 17.74 -16.08 -19.19
C VAL A 461 19.10 -16.43 -19.80
N LYS A 462 19.82 -15.41 -20.28
CA LYS A 462 21.23 -15.61 -20.61
C LYS A 462 22.02 -15.70 -19.31
N GLU A 463 22.59 -16.87 -19.05
CA GLU A 463 23.38 -17.16 -17.86
C GLU A 463 24.82 -16.62 -18.00
N GLY A 464 25.45 -16.34 -16.86
CA GLY A 464 26.83 -15.84 -16.79
C GLY A 464 27.02 -14.76 -15.74
N THR A 465 28.26 -14.29 -15.61
CA THR A 465 28.64 -13.23 -14.67
C THR A 465 28.49 -11.85 -15.31
N MET A 466 27.67 -11.00 -14.71
CA MET A 466 27.47 -9.60 -15.08
C MET A 466 28.14 -8.69 -14.05
N LYS A 467 29.03 -7.83 -14.51
CA LYS A 467 29.59 -6.75 -13.70
C LYS A 467 29.07 -5.42 -14.22
N GLY A 468 28.42 -4.66 -13.36
CA GLY A 468 27.68 -3.47 -13.75
C GLY A 468 27.88 -2.29 -12.82
N LEU A 469 27.91 -1.09 -13.40
CA LEU A 469 27.75 0.17 -12.69
C LEU A 469 26.37 0.74 -13.01
N ILE A 470 25.56 0.99 -11.99
CA ILE A 470 24.20 1.53 -12.14
C ILE A 470 24.14 2.88 -11.45
N LEU A 471 23.74 3.91 -12.19
CA LEU A 471 23.38 5.21 -11.65
C LEU A 471 21.86 5.31 -11.66
N SER A 472 21.29 5.69 -10.53
CA SER A 472 19.86 5.94 -10.41
C SER A 472 19.60 7.28 -9.74
N ILE A 473 18.61 7.98 -10.27
CA ILE A 473 18.14 9.28 -9.78
C ILE A 473 16.64 9.16 -9.59
N GLY A 474 16.18 9.45 -8.38
CA GLY A 474 14.77 9.56 -8.05
C GLY A 474 14.43 11.01 -7.72
N ILE A 475 13.31 11.49 -8.24
CA ILE A 475 12.71 12.77 -7.86
C ILE A 475 11.25 12.51 -7.50
N ASP A 476 10.86 12.84 -6.27
CA ASP A 476 9.47 12.73 -5.80
C ASP A 476 9.02 14.03 -5.13
N THR A 477 8.10 14.72 -5.80
CA THR A 477 7.43 15.93 -5.31
C THR A 477 5.92 15.73 -5.18
N ARG A 478 5.46 14.49 -5.15
CA ARG A 478 4.04 14.17 -4.98
C ARG A 478 3.53 14.71 -3.66
N ASP A 479 2.29 15.18 -3.67
CA ASP A 479 1.58 15.65 -2.47
C ASP A 479 1.16 14.50 -1.55
N ARG A 480 1.05 13.28 -2.08
CA ARG A 480 0.71 12.05 -1.34
C ARG A 480 1.09 10.80 -2.13
N GLU A 481 1.34 9.70 -1.43
CA GLU A 481 1.80 8.44 -2.04
C GLU A 481 0.68 7.64 -2.75
N ASP A 482 -0.40 7.32 -2.03
CA ASP A 482 -1.42 6.34 -2.45
C ASP A 482 -2.35 6.85 -3.58
N TYR A 483 -2.52 8.16 -3.70
CA TYR A 483 -3.42 8.77 -4.67
C TYR A 483 -2.98 10.19 -5.03
N PRO A 484 -1.80 10.36 -5.66
CA PRO A 484 -1.21 11.68 -5.87
C PRO A 484 -2.14 12.55 -6.70
N LYS A 485 -2.30 13.84 -6.36
CA LYS A 485 -3.02 14.81 -7.19
C LYS A 485 -2.08 15.77 -7.87
N ARG A 486 -1.04 16.19 -7.15
CA ARG A 486 -0.05 17.14 -7.60
C ARG A 486 1.34 16.55 -7.41
N GLY A 487 2.24 16.94 -8.31
CA GLY A 487 3.67 16.70 -8.17
C GLY A 487 4.23 15.82 -9.28
N TRP A 488 5.48 15.43 -9.10
CA TRP A 488 6.24 14.60 -10.01
C TRP A 488 6.75 13.35 -9.30
N ASP A 489 6.72 12.22 -10.00
CA ASP A 489 7.45 11.00 -9.63
C ASP A 489 8.29 10.62 -10.84
N ILE A 490 9.60 10.83 -10.74
CA ILE A 490 10.56 10.61 -11.82
C ILE A 490 11.64 9.69 -11.34
N THR A 491 11.85 8.61 -12.08
CA THR A 491 13.00 7.72 -11.90
C THR A 491 13.79 7.67 -13.19
N PHE A 492 15.08 7.92 -13.08
CA PHE A 492 16.06 7.72 -14.13
C PHE A 492 17.04 6.64 -13.67
N SER A 493 17.38 5.71 -14.56
CA SER A 493 18.39 4.70 -14.33
C SER A 493 19.25 4.51 -15.56
N TYR A 494 20.55 4.45 -15.35
CA TYR A 494 21.56 4.11 -16.35
C TYR A 494 22.43 2.97 -15.85
N GLU A 495 22.48 1.87 -16.59
CA GLU A 495 23.28 0.68 -16.29
C GLU A 495 24.35 0.52 -17.38
N TYR A 496 25.62 0.50 -16.96
CA TYR A 496 26.75 0.11 -17.78
C TYR A 496 27.25 -1.25 -17.31
N ALA A 497 27.09 -2.28 -18.12
CA ALA A 497 27.52 -3.64 -17.80
C ALA A 497 28.56 -4.13 -18.82
N GLY A 498 29.61 -4.78 -18.33
CA GLY A 498 30.66 -5.31 -19.20
C GLY A 498 31.77 -4.34 -19.54
N GLY A 499 32.25 -4.43 -20.78
CA GLY A 499 33.35 -3.62 -21.30
C GLY A 499 34.58 -3.65 -20.38
N GLY A 500 34.97 -2.48 -19.87
CA GLY A 500 36.10 -2.32 -18.97
C GLY A 500 35.91 -2.96 -17.59
N LEU A 501 34.67 -3.31 -17.20
CA LEU A 501 34.36 -4.00 -15.94
C LEU A 501 34.55 -5.53 -16.05
N GLY A 502 34.60 -6.08 -17.27
CA GLY A 502 34.62 -7.52 -17.54
C GLY A 502 33.27 -8.22 -17.34
N GLY A 503 33.28 -9.56 -17.34
CA GLY A 503 32.07 -10.38 -17.31
C GLY A 503 31.58 -10.81 -18.71
N ASP A 504 30.48 -11.55 -18.76
CA ASP A 504 29.96 -12.22 -19.96
C ASP A 504 28.94 -11.39 -20.76
N PHE A 505 28.64 -10.19 -20.27
CA PHE A 505 27.68 -9.26 -20.85
C PHE A 505 28.37 -7.96 -21.22
N ASP A 506 27.86 -7.26 -22.23
CA ASP A 506 28.37 -5.96 -22.64
C ASP A 506 27.24 -5.10 -23.22
N PHE A 507 26.71 -4.17 -22.41
CA PHE A 507 25.61 -3.31 -22.81
C PHE A 507 25.53 -2.02 -21.98
N HIS A 508 24.80 -1.05 -22.53
CA HIS A 508 24.32 0.13 -21.83
C HIS A 508 22.80 0.09 -21.81
N ARG A 509 22.16 0.36 -20.67
CA ARG A 509 20.70 0.38 -20.54
C ARG A 509 20.26 1.65 -19.85
N LEU A 510 19.27 2.32 -20.42
CA LEU A 510 18.67 3.54 -19.93
C LEU A 510 17.18 3.32 -19.71
N ILE A 511 16.68 3.74 -18.55
CA ILE A 511 15.27 3.80 -18.23
C ILE A 511 14.94 5.18 -17.67
N LEU A 512 13.89 5.80 -18.20
CA LEU A 512 13.24 6.96 -17.61
C LEU A 512 11.77 6.62 -17.40
N ASP A 513 11.26 6.71 -16.18
CA ASP A 513 9.81 6.69 -15.89
C ASP A 513 9.48 8.02 -15.23
N ALA A 514 8.65 8.82 -15.88
CA ALA A 514 8.24 10.13 -15.40
C ALA A 514 6.72 10.16 -15.32
N ARG A 515 6.20 10.53 -14.15
CA ARG A 515 4.79 10.70 -13.87
C ARG A 515 4.54 12.12 -13.42
N ARG A 516 3.51 12.74 -14.00
CA ARG A 516 3.02 14.06 -13.63
C ARG A 516 1.56 13.91 -13.22
N TYR A 517 1.25 14.39 -12.03
CA TYR A 517 -0.12 14.54 -11.55
C TYR A 517 -0.44 16.02 -11.59
N GLN A 518 -1.32 16.44 -12.50
CA GLN A 518 -1.65 17.84 -12.73
C GLN A 518 -3.11 18.10 -12.35
N PRO A 519 -3.38 18.87 -11.28
CA PRO A 519 -4.73 19.35 -11.03
C PRO A 519 -5.14 20.30 -12.16
N LEU A 520 -6.33 20.09 -12.71
CA LEU A 520 -6.96 20.97 -13.70
C LEU A 520 -8.05 21.84 -13.06
N SER A 521 -8.73 21.29 -12.06
CA SER A 521 -9.75 21.97 -11.25
C SER A 521 -9.79 21.32 -9.85
N PRO A 522 -10.57 21.85 -8.88
CA PRO A 522 -10.71 21.20 -7.57
C PRO A 522 -11.10 19.71 -7.63
N ASP A 523 -11.85 19.31 -8.66
CA ASP A 523 -12.40 17.96 -8.80
C ASP A 523 -11.78 17.18 -9.98
N GLU A 524 -10.80 17.75 -10.68
CA GLU A 524 -10.26 17.18 -11.90
C GLU A 524 -8.74 17.11 -11.87
N ASN A 525 -8.21 15.97 -12.32
CA ASN A 525 -6.78 15.76 -12.46
C ASN A 525 -6.43 15.18 -13.83
N LEU A 526 -5.31 15.62 -14.38
CA LEU A 526 -4.71 15.03 -15.55
C LEU A 526 -3.40 14.35 -15.15
N ASP A 527 -3.39 13.03 -15.28
CA ASP A 527 -2.25 12.21 -14.96
C ASP A 527 -1.55 11.83 -16.25
N PHE A 528 -0.27 12.14 -16.33
CA PHE A 528 0.57 11.77 -17.43
C PHE A 528 1.66 10.83 -16.94
N ARG A 529 1.88 9.73 -17.67
CA ARG A 529 3.03 8.85 -17.48
C ARG A 529 3.77 8.69 -18.79
N LEU A 530 5.08 8.84 -18.74
CA LEU A 530 6.00 8.54 -19.82
C LEU A 530 7.08 7.59 -19.31
N ARG A 531 7.18 6.42 -19.92
CA ARG A 531 8.27 5.47 -19.66
C ARG A 531 9.05 5.23 -20.95
N ILE A 532 10.34 5.53 -20.93
CA ILE A 532 11.28 5.31 -22.04
C ILE A 532 12.31 4.28 -21.58
N GLY A 533 12.53 3.27 -22.40
CA GLY A 533 13.55 2.25 -22.19
C GLY A 533 14.40 2.10 -23.44
N GLN A 534 15.72 2.03 -23.27
CA GLN A 534 16.63 1.70 -24.36
C GLN A 534 17.77 0.84 -23.83
N ILE A 535 18.12 -0.20 -24.56
CA ILE A 535 19.30 -1.02 -24.31
C ILE A 535 20.13 -1.10 -25.60
N ILE A 536 21.42 -0.84 -25.47
CA ILE A 536 22.37 -0.73 -26.57
C ILE A 536 23.50 -1.72 -26.31
N ARG A 537 23.90 -2.46 -27.33
CA ARG A 537 25.06 -3.36 -27.23
C ARG A 537 26.33 -2.56 -26.97
N GLY A 538 27.19 -3.09 -26.13
CA GLY A 538 28.53 -2.53 -25.94
C GLY A 538 29.45 -2.82 -27.12
N ALA A 539 30.66 -2.27 -27.06
CA ALA A 539 31.63 -2.29 -28.14
C ALA A 539 32.12 -3.69 -28.51
N ASN A 540 32.05 -4.66 -27.59
CA ASN A 540 32.50 -6.03 -27.80
C ASN A 540 31.48 -6.88 -28.58
N GLY A 541 30.33 -6.30 -28.98
CA GLY A 541 29.35 -6.94 -29.86
C GLY A 541 28.58 -8.10 -29.24
N VAL A 542 28.67 -8.29 -27.92
CA VAL A 542 27.96 -9.34 -27.20
C VAL A 542 26.44 -9.16 -27.38
N ALA A 543 25.73 -10.28 -27.62
CA ALA A 543 24.27 -10.24 -27.74
C ALA A 543 23.62 -9.74 -26.43
N LEU A 544 22.59 -8.90 -26.57
CA LEU A 544 21.85 -8.34 -25.44
C LEU A 544 21.23 -9.46 -24.58
N PRO A 545 21.32 -9.38 -23.25
CA PRO A 545 20.66 -10.33 -22.36
C PRO A 545 19.14 -10.22 -22.47
N SER A 546 18.47 -11.35 -22.72
CA SER A 546 17.00 -11.40 -22.85
C SER A 546 16.30 -10.86 -21.61
N GLN A 547 16.83 -11.17 -20.42
CA GLN A 547 16.28 -10.71 -19.15
C GLN A 547 16.33 -9.19 -18.94
N LYS A 548 17.04 -8.42 -19.79
CA LYS A 548 17.12 -6.95 -19.71
C LYS A 548 16.35 -6.23 -20.83
N LEU A 549 15.73 -6.97 -21.75
CA LEU A 549 14.89 -6.43 -22.81
C LEU A 549 13.57 -5.88 -22.24
N PHE A 550 12.85 -5.14 -23.06
CA PHE A 550 11.61 -4.49 -22.66
C PHE A 550 10.39 -5.17 -23.27
N ASP A 551 9.34 -5.25 -22.45
CA ASP A 551 8.05 -5.80 -22.83
C ASP A 551 6.91 -4.81 -22.55
N LEU A 552 5.93 -4.74 -23.45
CA LEU A 552 4.70 -3.98 -23.27
C LEU A 552 3.45 -4.83 -23.54
N GLY A 553 2.36 -4.50 -22.84
CA GLY A 553 1.04 -5.10 -23.02
C GLY A 553 0.48 -5.67 -21.72
N GLY A 554 -0.80 -5.40 -21.46
CA GLY A 554 -1.52 -5.90 -20.29
C GLY A 554 -1.59 -4.92 -19.11
N LEU A 555 -1.91 -5.46 -17.93
CA LEU A 555 -2.03 -4.71 -16.68
C LEU A 555 -0.69 -4.06 -16.30
N GLY A 556 -0.73 -2.86 -15.72
CA GLY A 556 0.47 -2.11 -15.31
C GLY A 556 1.27 -1.45 -16.45
N SER A 557 1.06 -1.89 -17.69
CA SER A 557 1.71 -1.37 -18.90
C SER A 557 0.69 -0.77 -19.88
N LEU A 558 0.40 -1.46 -20.98
CA LEU A 558 -0.49 -1.00 -22.05
C LEU A 558 -1.84 -1.73 -21.97
N ARG A 559 -2.78 -1.11 -21.27
CA ARG A 559 -4.16 -1.61 -21.09
C ARG A 559 -4.86 -1.78 -22.46
N GLY A 560 -5.61 -2.86 -22.62
CA GLY A 560 -6.31 -3.20 -23.87
C GLY A 560 -5.55 -4.16 -24.79
N TYR A 561 -4.26 -4.38 -24.54
CA TYR A 561 -3.44 -5.37 -25.25
C TYR A 561 -3.23 -6.63 -24.39
N ARG A 562 -2.85 -7.73 -25.03
CA ARG A 562 -2.50 -8.96 -24.32
C ARG A 562 -1.24 -8.75 -23.49
N PHE A 563 -1.10 -9.53 -22.43
CA PHE A 563 0.08 -9.51 -21.58
C PHE A 563 1.35 -9.77 -22.40
N LYS A 564 2.33 -8.86 -22.31
CA LYS A 564 3.61 -8.89 -23.06
C LYS A 564 3.43 -9.12 -24.57
N GLU A 565 2.39 -8.56 -25.17
CA GLU A 565 2.16 -8.65 -26.63
C GLU A 565 3.30 -8.07 -27.46
N PHE A 566 4.00 -7.06 -26.93
CA PHE A 566 5.18 -6.47 -27.53
C PHE A 566 6.43 -6.79 -26.70
N ALA A 567 6.89 -8.04 -26.77
CA ALA A 567 8.03 -8.53 -26.00
C ALA A 567 9.38 -8.44 -26.73
N ASP A 568 10.45 -8.62 -25.96
CA ASP A 568 11.84 -8.78 -26.41
C ASP A 568 12.36 -7.61 -27.26
N LYS A 569 12.06 -6.37 -26.84
CA LYS A 569 12.48 -5.16 -27.56
C LYS A 569 13.71 -4.51 -26.94
N ASP A 570 14.58 -4.00 -27.81
CA ASP A 570 15.76 -3.21 -27.43
C ASP A 570 15.41 -1.76 -27.07
N ARG A 571 14.19 -1.34 -27.37
CA ARG A 571 13.66 0.00 -27.12
C ARG A 571 12.18 -0.06 -26.80
N MET A 572 11.75 0.89 -25.98
CA MET A 572 10.37 1.00 -25.55
C MET A 572 10.03 2.46 -25.29
N VAL A 573 8.84 2.87 -25.73
CA VAL A 573 8.20 4.12 -25.30
C VAL A 573 6.76 3.79 -24.93
N LEU A 574 6.39 4.07 -23.69
CA LEU A 574 5.03 3.95 -23.17
C LEU A 574 4.59 5.34 -22.71
N ALA A 575 3.47 5.80 -23.25
CA ALA A 575 2.82 7.02 -22.77
C ALA A 575 1.39 6.68 -22.36
N SER A 576 0.95 7.23 -21.23
CA SER A 576 -0.42 7.14 -20.75
C SER A 576 -0.88 8.52 -20.32
N LEU A 577 -2.12 8.85 -20.70
CA LEU A 577 -2.83 10.03 -20.24
C LEU A 577 -4.13 9.57 -19.59
N GLU A 578 -4.35 9.92 -18.34
CA GLU A 578 -5.55 9.59 -17.59
C GLU A 578 -6.20 10.87 -17.05
N TYR A 579 -7.45 11.10 -17.42
CA TYR A 579 -8.24 12.23 -16.91
C TYR A 579 -9.17 11.73 -15.81
N ARG A 580 -8.91 12.18 -14.58
CA ARG A 580 -9.65 11.83 -13.38
C ARG A 580 -10.64 12.95 -13.07
N VAL A 581 -11.89 12.56 -12.74
CA VAL A 581 -13.00 13.49 -12.44
C VAL A 581 -13.67 13.05 -11.13
N GLY A 582 -13.99 14.01 -10.27
CA GLY A 582 -14.63 13.83 -8.96
C GLY A 582 -13.67 13.79 -7.78
N ASP A 583 -12.53 14.48 -7.83
CA ASP A 583 -11.47 14.42 -6.82
C ASP A 583 -11.62 15.43 -5.65
N THR A 584 -12.68 15.30 -4.85
CA THR A 584 -13.24 16.31 -3.91
C THR A 584 -12.48 16.59 -2.57
N ARG A 585 -11.16 16.40 -2.49
CA ARG A 585 -10.38 16.63 -1.24
C ARG A 585 -9.22 17.62 -1.40
N SER A 586 -9.50 18.93 -1.29
CA SER A 586 -8.57 20.05 -1.02
C SER A 586 -8.37 21.09 -2.14
N GLU A 587 -7.95 22.29 -1.70
CA GLU A 587 -7.91 23.60 -2.35
C GLU A 587 -7.15 23.63 -3.69
N TYR A 588 -7.86 24.04 -4.74
CA TYR A 588 -7.27 24.39 -6.03
C TYR A 588 -6.28 25.55 -5.85
N THR A 589 -5.02 25.31 -6.20
CA THR A 589 -4.00 26.36 -6.31
C THR A 589 -3.50 26.36 -7.75
N ASP A 590 -3.73 27.48 -8.43
CA ASP A 590 -3.34 27.69 -9.83
C ASP A 590 -1.79 27.64 -9.95
N THR A 591 -1.27 26.46 -10.27
CA THR A 591 0.17 26.16 -10.20
C THR A 591 0.65 25.58 -11.52
N TRP A 592 1.52 26.36 -12.18
CA TRP A 592 2.22 25.95 -13.40
C TRP A 592 3.06 24.68 -13.14
N PRO A 593 3.15 23.71 -14.09
CA PRO A 593 3.78 22.39 -13.87
C PRO A 593 5.22 22.42 -13.31
N LEU A 594 5.96 23.49 -13.57
CA LEU A 594 7.34 23.67 -13.11
C LEU A 594 7.45 24.30 -11.71
N LYS A 595 6.38 24.86 -11.16
CA LYS A 595 6.39 25.41 -9.79
C LYS A 595 6.53 24.31 -8.73
N ASP A 596 6.17 23.08 -9.07
CA ASP A 596 6.30 21.88 -8.21
C ASP A 596 7.74 21.33 -8.20
N PHE A 597 8.67 21.91 -8.97
CA PHE A 597 10.11 21.65 -8.92
C PHE A 597 10.87 22.65 -8.04
N LYS A 598 10.19 23.39 -7.15
CA LYS A 598 10.87 24.26 -6.18
C LYS A 598 11.64 23.41 -5.16
N ILE A 599 12.83 22.98 -5.59
CA ILE A 599 13.90 22.39 -4.79
C ILE A 599 14.56 23.58 -4.09
N ALA A 600 14.09 23.91 -2.88
CA ALA A 600 14.67 24.96 -2.04
C ALA A 600 15.37 24.32 -0.85
#